data_AF-A0A820MD85-F1
#
_entry.id   AF-A0A820MD85-F1
#
_cell.length_a   1.000
_cell.length_b   1.000
_cell.length_c   1.000
_cell.angle_alpha   90.00
_cell.angle_beta   90.00
_cell.angle_gamma   90.00
#
_symmetry.space_group_name_H-M   'P 1'
#
loop_
_entity.id
_entity.type
_entity.pdbx_description
1 polymer ?
#
loop_
_entity_poly.entity_id
_entity_poly.type
_entity_poly.pdbx_seq_one_letter_code
_entity_poly.pdbx_strand_id
1 'polypeptide(L)'
;MTNESHTSSLNTDDSWSRCPVCFEDYSLSHRPTTFVCGHSTCIDHTSGINRLRECPICRYPLNQQHEYNVSYSLEEASCLYRSIKNTAGYSTIEFPSEHIGSSHIKIMNPDDIYARQLQEKFN
;
A
#
# COMPACT_ATOMS: atom_id res chain seq x y z
N MET A 1 28.52 24.94 19.71
CA MET A 1 28.19 23.53 19.42
C MET A 1 26.68 23.44 19.32
N THR A 2 26.14 23.67 18.13
CA THR A 2 24.70 23.68 17.87
C THR A 2 24.28 22.26 17.47
N ASN A 3 23.51 21.60 18.32
CA ASN A 3 22.86 20.33 18.01
C ASN A 3 21.75 20.61 17.01
N GLU A 4 22.00 20.27 15.74
CA GLU A 4 20.96 20.23 14.72
C GLU A 4 20.19 18.92 14.89
N SER A 5 19.04 19.03 15.54
CA SER A 5 18.04 17.97 15.60
C SER A 5 17.52 17.70 14.19
N HIS A 6 18.10 16.71 13.51
CA HIS A 6 17.56 16.15 12.28
C HIS A 6 16.19 15.52 12.60
N THR A 7 15.12 16.30 12.42
CA THR A 7 13.78 15.74 12.26
C THR A 7 13.76 15.04 10.91
N SER A 8 14.15 13.78 10.90
CA SER A 8 13.93 12.87 9.79
C SER A 8 12.40 12.75 9.63
N SER A 9 11.81 13.63 8.83
CA SER A 9 10.44 13.45 8.35
C SER A 9 10.42 12.10 7.66
N LEU A 10 9.88 11.09 8.34
CA LEU A 10 9.61 9.78 7.81
C LEU A 10 8.59 9.98 6.69
N ASN A 11 9.10 10.25 5.48
CA ASN A 11 8.39 9.94 4.26
C ASN A 11 8.28 8.42 4.24
N THR A 12 7.28 7.88 4.93
CA THR A 12 6.89 6.49 4.76
C THR A 12 6.45 6.40 3.31
N ASP A 13 7.36 5.94 2.45
CA ASP A 13 7.12 5.79 1.04
C ASP A 13 5.89 4.89 0.86
N ASP A 14 4.75 5.50 0.53
CA ASP A 14 3.47 4.89 0.16
C ASP A 14 3.54 4.09 -1.15
N SER A 15 4.73 3.58 -1.45
CA SER A 15 5.17 2.97 -2.68
C SER A 15 4.33 1.77 -3.10
N TRP A 16 3.75 1.06 -2.14
CA TRP A 16 2.98 -0.15 -2.44
C TRP A 16 1.64 0.14 -3.14
N SER A 17 1.06 1.33 -2.93
CA SER A 17 -0.24 1.73 -3.48
C SER A 17 -0.16 2.40 -4.86
N ARG A 18 1.07 2.53 -5.40
CA ARG A 18 1.40 3.24 -6.64
C ARG A 18 2.15 2.33 -7.60
N CYS A 19 2.01 2.61 -8.88
CA CYS A 19 2.84 1.96 -9.88
C CYS A 19 4.29 2.44 -9.78
N PRO A 20 5.29 1.56 -9.65
CA PRO A 20 6.70 1.98 -9.54
C PRO A 20 7.31 2.43 -10.88
N VAL A 21 6.55 2.37 -11.98
CA VAL A 21 6.99 2.76 -13.33
C VAL A 21 6.52 4.18 -13.66
N CYS A 22 5.23 4.47 -13.51
CA CYS A 22 4.68 5.81 -13.77
C CYS A 22 4.40 6.63 -12.52
N PHE A 23 4.51 6.03 -11.34
CA PHE A 23 4.17 6.66 -10.05
C PHE A 23 2.70 7.05 -9.92
N GLU A 24 1.80 6.55 -10.78
CA GLU A 24 0.36 6.76 -10.65
C GLU A 24 -0.26 5.82 -9.61
N ASP A 25 -1.30 6.31 -8.95
CA ASP A 25 -2.07 5.55 -7.96
C ASP A 25 -2.86 4.41 -8.60
N TYR A 26 -2.81 3.22 -8.00
CA TYR A 26 -3.62 2.10 -8.48
C TYR A 26 -5.12 2.39 -8.33
N SER A 27 -5.85 2.20 -9.42
CA SER A 27 -7.28 2.53 -9.53
C SER A 27 -7.93 1.74 -10.66
N LEU A 28 -9.23 1.91 -10.85
CA LEU A 28 -9.96 1.31 -11.98
C LEU A 28 -9.36 1.68 -13.35
N SER A 29 -8.80 2.89 -13.47
CA SER A 29 -8.13 3.38 -14.68
C SER A 29 -6.66 2.97 -14.75
N HIS A 30 -6.00 2.77 -13.61
CA HIS A 30 -4.62 2.31 -13.50
C HIS A 30 -4.58 0.97 -12.77
N ARG A 31 -5.11 -0.08 -13.41
CA ARG A 31 -5.28 -1.37 -12.73
C ARG A 31 -3.95 -2.02 -12.42
N PRO A 32 -3.69 -2.42 -11.16
CA PRO A 32 -2.49 -3.16 -10.82
C PRO A 32 -2.50 -4.55 -11.45
N THR A 33 -1.34 -4.95 -11.96
CA THR A 33 -1.04 -6.27 -12.50
C THR A 33 0.19 -6.82 -11.81
N THR A 34 0.07 -8.01 -11.21
CA THR A 34 1.13 -8.69 -10.48
C THR A 34 1.77 -9.76 -11.35
N PHE A 35 3.09 -9.70 -11.49
CA PHE A 35 3.89 -10.71 -12.20
C PHE A 35 4.09 -11.95 -11.33
N VAL A 36 4.51 -13.05 -11.96
CA VAL A 36 4.88 -14.30 -11.24
C VAL A 36 6.01 -14.11 -10.22
N CYS A 37 6.83 -13.07 -10.37
CA CYS A 37 7.87 -12.71 -9.40
C CYS A 37 7.34 -11.92 -8.19
N GLY A 38 6.03 -11.66 -8.10
CA GLY A 38 5.37 -10.99 -6.98
C GLY A 38 5.33 -9.46 -7.06
N HIS A 39 6.05 -8.86 -8.02
CA HIS A 39 6.02 -7.42 -8.23
C HIS A 39 4.77 -6.97 -8.98
N SER A 40 4.31 -5.75 -8.73
CA SER A 40 3.15 -5.17 -9.40
C SER A 40 3.49 -3.88 -10.15
N THR A 41 2.88 -3.71 -11.32
CA THR A 41 2.84 -2.46 -12.10
C THR A 41 1.41 -2.19 -12.56
N CYS A 42 1.09 -1.04 -13.16
CA CYS A 42 -0.22 -0.91 -13.80
C CYS A 42 -0.27 -1.63 -15.15
N ILE A 43 -1.48 -1.97 -15.59
CA ILE A 43 -1.74 -2.74 -16.81
C ILE A 43 -1.14 -2.09 -18.07
N ASP A 44 -1.11 -0.77 -18.15
CA ASP A 44 -0.56 -0.06 -19.32
C ASP A 44 0.93 -0.36 -19.52
N HIS A 45 1.68 -0.53 -18.43
CA HIS A 45 3.10 -0.86 -18.47
C HIS A 45 3.38 -2.35 -18.70
N THR A 46 2.37 -3.22 -18.68
CA THR A 46 2.53 -4.63 -19.08
C THR A 46 2.80 -4.78 -20.58
N SER A 47 2.29 -3.84 -21.39
CA SER A 47 2.45 -3.87 -22.84
C SER A 47 3.91 -3.64 -23.28
N GLY A 48 4.65 -2.77 -22.58
CA GLY A 48 6.08 -2.56 -22.79
C GLY A 48 6.94 -3.76 -22.37
N ILE A 49 6.52 -4.47 -21.32
CA ILE A 49 7.19 -5.66 -20.80
C ILE A 49 7.14 -6.83 -21.78
N ASN A 50 6.10 -6.93 -22.61
CA ASN A 50 6.04 -7.94 -23.68
C ASN A 50 7.22 -7.84 -24.67
N ARG A 51 7.90 -6.68 -24.76
CA ARG A 51 9.09 -6.51 -25.62
C ARG A 51 10.38 -7.00 -24.96
N LEU A 52 10.59 -6.67 -23.69
CA LEU A 52 11.82 -7.03 -22.96
C LEU A 52 11.76 -8.42 -22.32
N ARG A 53 10.55 -8.97 -22.11
CA ARG A 53 10.30 -10.26 -21.45
C ARG A 53 10.96 -10.37 -20.07
N GLU A 54 10.97 -9.26 -19.32
CA GLU A 54 11.50 -9.21 -17.96
C GLU A 54 10.67 -8.28 -17.08
N CYS A 55 10.60 -8.57 -15.79
CA CYS A 55 10.00 -7.67 -14.81
C CYS A 55 10.78 -6.35 -14.75
N PRO A 56 10.15 -5.17 -14.85
CA PRO A 56 10.84 -3.88 -14.86
C PRO A 56 11.45 -3.51 -13.50
N ILE A 57 11.06 -4.20 -12.43
CA ILE A 57 11.54 -3.93 -11.07
C ILE A 57 12.76 -4.78 -10.75
N CYS A 58 12.64 -6.11 -10.88
CA CYS A 58 13.67 -7.05 -10.46
C CYS A 58 14.38 -7.78 -11.60
N ARG A 59 14.01 -7.50 -12.86
CA ARG A 59 14.53 -8.16 -14.07
C ARG A 59 14.33 -9.68 -14.11
N TYR A 60 13.35 -10.18 -13.34
CA TYR A 60 12.98 -11.58 -13.40
C TYR A 60 12.49 -11.92 -14.82
N PRO A 61 13.02 -12.98 -15.46
CA PRO A 61 12.67 -13.34 -16.83
C PRO A 61 11.22 -13.84 -16.91
N LEU A 62 10.46 -13.32 -17.86
CA LEU A 62 9.07 -13.69 -18.13
C LEU A 62 9.03 -14.54 -19.40
N ASN A 63 8.84 -15.84 -19.24
CA ASN A 63 9.08 -16.80 -20.33
C ASN A 63 7.89 -16.91 -21.29
N GLN A 64 6.68 -16.67 -20.78
CA GLN A 64 5.43 -16.78 -21.53
C GLN A 64 4.73 -15.42 -21.67
N GLN A 65 3.95 -15.29 -22.75
CA GLN A 65 2.96 -14.22 -22.85
C GLN A 65 1.90 -14.44 -21.77
N HIS A 66 1.64 -13.43 -20.95
CA HIS A 66 0.69 -13.44 -19.82
C HIS A 66 1.17 -14.06 -18.49
N GLU A 67 2.46 -13.95 -18.15
CA GLU A 67 2.94 -14.23 -16.78
C GLU A 67 2.63 -13.09 -15.78
N TYR A 68 1.41 -12.55 -15.86
CA TYR A 68 0.90 -11.55 -14.94
C TYR A 68 -0.62 -11.68 -14.80
N ASN A 69 -1.15 -11.26 -13.64
CA ASN A 69 -2.57 -11.24 -13.35
C ASN A 69 -2.99 -9.87 -12.84
N VAL A 70 -4.17 -9.40 -13.25
CA VAL A 70 -4.78 -8.19 -12.65
C VAL A 70 -5.07 -8.50 -11.18
N SER A 71 -4.59 -7.63 -10.28
CA SER A 71 -4.69 -7.81 -8.84
C SER A 71 -5.80 -6.93 -8.25
N TYR A 72 -7.04 -7.44 -8.27
CA TYR A 72 -8.19 -6.73 -7.70
C TYR A 72 -8.00 -6.41 -6.21
N SER A 73 -7.38 -7.30 -5.44
CA SER A 73 -7.09 -7.07 -4.03
C SER A 73 -6.14 -5.89 -3.82
N LEU A 74 -5.13 -5.73 -4.68
CA LEU A 74 -4.22 -4.58 -4.61
C LEU A 74 -4.91 -3.29 -5.03
N GLU A 75 -5.80 -3.34 -6.03
CA GLU A 75 -6.61 -2.20 -6.44
C GLU A 75 -7.51 -1.70 -5.29
N GLU A 76 -8.26 -2.61 -4.67
CA GLU A 76 -9.15 -2.33 -3.55
C GLU A 76 -8.37 -1.80 -2.34
N ALA A 77 -7.29 -2.48 -1.96
CA ALA A 77 -6.45 -2.06 -0.84
C ALA A 77 -5.85 -0.67 -1.06
N SER A 78 -5.38 -0.37 -2.28
CA SER A 78 -4.83 0.95 -2.62
C SER A 78 -5.90 2.05 -2.55
N CYS A 79 -7.12 1.74 -3.00
CA CYS A 79 -8.25 2.67 -2.93
C CYS A 79 -8.67 2.96 -1.48
N LEU A 80 -8.78 1.93 -0.65
CA LEU A 80 -9.08 2.05 0.78
C LEU A 80 -7.99 2.84 1.51
N TYR A 81 -6.73 2.53 1.23
CA TYR A 81 -5.58 3.23 1.81
C TYR A 81 -5.67 4.74 1.57
N ARG A 82 -5.90 5.17 0.34
CA ARG A 82 -6.08 6.59 0.01
C ARG A 82 -7.30 7.20 0.68
N SER A 83 -8.41 6.46 0.72
CA SER A 83 -9.64 6.93 1.38
C SER A 83 -9.41 7.20 2.86
N ILE A 84 -8.68 6.31 3.55
CA ILE A 84 -8.29 6.46 4.96
C ILE A 84 -7.31 7.63 5.09
N LYS A 85 -6.25 7.69 4.27
CA LYS A 85 -5.26 8.77 4.33
C LYS A 85 -5.89 10.15 4.14
N ASN A 86 -6.87 10.26 3.25
CA ASN A 86 -7.58 11.50 2.94
C ASN A 86 -8.63 11.89 3.99
N THR A 87 -9.40 10.92 4.51
CA THR A 87 -10.42 11.22 5.54
C THR A 87 -9.81 11.50 6.89
N ALA A 88 -8.68 10.88 7.20
CA ALA A 88 -8.20 10.85 8.57
C ALA A 88 -7.32 12.06 8.94
N GLY A 89 -6.73 12.80 7.98
CA GLY A 89 -5.74 13.84 8.34
C GLY A 89 -4.68 13.30 9.31
N TYR A 90 -4.34 12.01 9.18
CA TYR A 90 -3.60 11.28 10.20
C TYR A 90 -2.16 11.77 10.23
N SER A 91 -1.85 12.56 11.27
CA SER A 91 -0.59 12.45 11.99
C SER A 91 -0.35 10.96 12.29
N THR A 92 0.70 10.42 11.68
CA THR A 92 1.24 9.06 11.82
C THR A 92 0.99 8.47 13.20
N ILE A 93 0.17 7.41 13.28
CA ILE A 93 0.21 6.50 14.44
C ILE A 93 1.42 5.60 14.22
N GLU A 94 2.55 5.98 14.83
CA GLU A 94 3.72 5.12 14.90
C GLU A 94 3.35 3.89 15.73
N PHE A 95 3.34 2.72 15.10
CA PHE A 95 3.30 1.46 15.84
C PHE A 95 4.73 1.20 16.36
N PRO A 96 4.95 1.15 17.69
CA PRO A 96 6.25 0.82 18.22
C PRO A 96 6.65 -0.55 17.70
N SER A 97 7.78 -0.62 17.01
CA SER A 97 8.35 -1.83 16.42
C SER A 97 8.96 -2.77 17.47
N GLU A 98 8.24 -2.99 18.57
CA GLU A 98 8.63 -3.90 19.64
C GLU A 98 7.43 -4.77 20.01
N HIS A 99 7.34 -5.92 19.35
CA HIS A 99 6.84 -7.22 19.83
C HIS A 99 6.24 -8.02 18.66
N ILE A 100 7.13 -8.71 17.93
CA ILE A 100 6.77 -9.93 17.23
C ILE A 100 6.46 -10.96 18.32
N GLY A 101 5.21 -10.94 18.79
CA GLY A 101 4.69 -11.82 19.81
C GLY A 101 3.20 -11.98 19.58
N SER A 102 2.86 -13.00 18.77
CA SER A 102 1.54 -13.58 18.56
C SER A 102 0.40 -12.92 19.36
N SER A 103 -0.41 -12.07 18.72
CA SER A 103 -1.67 -11.59 19.29
C SER A 103 -2.61 -11.21 18.15
N HIS A 104 -3.79 -11.84 18.15
CA HIS A 104 -4.91 -11.57 17.27
C HIS A 104 -5.09 -10.08 16.97
N ILE A 105 -4.93 -9.68 15.70
CA ILE A 105 -5.43 -8.40 15.21
C ILE A 105 -6.95 -8.50 15.24
N LYS A 106 -7.59 -7.95 16.28
CA LYS A 106 -9.03 -7.68 16.25
C LYS A 106 -9.24 -6.39 15.47
N ILE A 107 -9.60 -6.54 14.21
CA ILE A 107 -10.22 -5.46 13.44
C ILE A 107 -11.56 -5.19 14.13
N MET A 108 -11.66 -4.10 14.88
CA MET A 108 -12.91 -3.68 15.51
C MET A 108 -13.78 -2.99 14.45
N ASN A 109 -15.07 -3.31 14.46
CA ASN A 109 -16.05 -2.68 13.58
C ASN A 109 -16.18 -1.20 13.98
N PRO A 110 -16.22 -0.25 13.02
CA PRO A 110 -16.45 1.17 13.30
C PRO A 110 -17.59 1.47 14.28
N ASP A 111 -18.65 0.66 14.27
CA ASP A 111 -19.79 0.81 15.18
C ASP A 111 -19.41 0.58 16.66
N ASP A 112 -18.44 -0.30 16.93
CA ASP A 112 -17.97 -0.60 18.29
C ASP A 112 -17.13 0.55 18.87
N ILE A 113 -16.46 1.32 18.01
CA ILE A 113 -15.67 2.50 18.41
C ILE A 113 -16.61 3.60 18.90
N TYR A 114 -17.72 3.81 18.19
CA TYR A 114 -18.71 4.82 18.54
C TYR A 114 -19.42 4.49 19.86
N ALA A 115 -19.76 3.22 20.09
CA ALA A 115 -20.38 2.76 21.33
C ALA A 115 -19.49 3.02 22.56
N ARG A 116 -18.18 2.85 22.41
CA ARG A 116 -17.22 3.04 23.51
C ARG A 116 -17.02 4.52 23.86
N GLN A 117 -16.97 5.39 22.85
CA GLN A 117 -16.88 6.85 23.06
C GLN A 117 -18.13 7.43 23.73
N LEU A 118 -19.31 6.83 23.52
CA LEU A 118 -20.53 7.24 24.22
C LEU A 118 -20.48 6.83 25.70
N GLN A 119 -19.99 5.65 26.04
CA GLN A 119 -19.89 5.22 27.45
C GLN A 119 -18.94 6.08 28.28
N GLU A 120 -17.87 6.60 27.69
CA GLU A 120 -16.92 7.49 28.37
C GLU A 120 -17.44 8.92 28.55
N LYS A 121 -18.46 9.33 27.80
CA LYS A 121 -19.09 10.67 27.93
C LYS A 121 -20.21 10.71 28.98
N PHE A 122 -20.69 9.56 29.43
CA PHE A 122 -21.83 9.46 30.35
C PHE A 122 -21.47 8.83 31.71
N ASN A 123 -20.19 8.69 32.01
CA ASN A 123 -19.64 8.41 33.35
C ASN A 123 -18.75 9.57 33.80
#